data_AF-A0A1T5M9Q9-F1
#
_entry.id   AF-A0A1T5M9Q9-F1
#
_cell.length_a   1.000
_cell.length_b   1.000
_cell.length_c   1.000
_cell.angle_alpha   90.00
_cell.angle_beta   90.00
_cell.angle_gamma   90.00
#
_symmetry.space_group_name_H-M   'P 1'
#
loop_
_entity.id
_entity.type
_entity.pdbx_description
1 polymer ?
#
loop_
_entity_poly.entity_id
_entity_poly.type
_entity_poly.pdbx_seq_one_letter_code
_entity_poly.pdbx_strand_id
1 'polypeptide(L)'
;MKIITEEFEGKIRFSISNFDLKYQEIFKMCFYSESNGVYYKDFSVDYQYIDNVRKNFELSAVDMFKQLGYFSEIPWEDALKLFCQKIEGYDIDWWLTGSCASCLRGIPLKPHDIDIMVDSKDIHLIENLFAEYLIEPIVNTGGWLTKDFGVIFLKARIDIASDPVESLDIPIPIDCGPTAKKNLETIHWEGFDIRIPPLELQLNANKRRKRVDRIKLIESYIASIK
;
A
#
# COMPACT_ATOMS: atom_id res chain seq x y z
N MET A 1 -7.76 13.91 -16.81
CA MET A 1 -7.83 12.47 -16.51
C MET A 1 -9.30 12.09 -16.50
N LYS A 2 -9.70 11.18 -17.37
CA LYS A 2 -11.06 10.64 -17.46
C LYS A 2 -11.06 9.26 -16.81
N ILE A 3 -11.96 9.06 -15.86
CA ILE A 3 -12.19 7.80 -15.15
C ILE A 3 -13.51 7.22 -15.64
N ILE A 4 -13.52 5.93 -15.97
CA ILE A 4 -14.73 5.19 -16.37
C ILE A 4 -14.69 3.84 -15.67
N THR A 5 -15.84 3.38 -15.19
CA THR A 5 -16.04 1.99 -14.82
C THR A 5 -17.10 1.35 -15.72
N GLU A 6 -16.90 0.10 -16.13
CA GLU A 6 -17.83 -0.62 -17.01
C GLU A 6 -17.88 -2.11 -16.65
N GLU A 7 -19.08 -2.69 -16.61
CA GLU A 7 -19.28 -4.12 -16.40
C GLU A 7 -19.27 -4.88 -17.72
N PHE A 8 -18.61 -6.04 -17.74
CA PHE A 8 -18.54 -6.93 -18.89
C PHE A 8 -18.21 -8.35 -18.41
N GLU A 9 -18.92 -9.36 -18.92
CA GLU A 9 -18.61 -10.79 -18.69
C GLU A 9 -18.34 -11.18 -17.21
N GLY A 10 -19.15 -10.70 -16.26
CA GLY A 10 -18.97 -10.98 -14.83
C GLY A 10 -17.77 -10.26 -14.19
N LYS A 11 -17.21 -9.28 -14.90
CA LYS A 11 -16.14 -8.40 -14.42
C LYS A 11 -16.58 -6.95 -14.50
N ILE A 12 -15.86 -6.13 -13.78
CA ILE A 12 -15.90 -4.67 -13.90
C ILE A 12 -14.50 -4.18 -14.21
N ARG A 13 -14.39 -3.35 -15.24
CA ARG A 13 -13.17 -2.69 -15.67
C ARG A 13 -13.13 -1.28 -15.13
N PHE A 14 -11.99 -0.91 -14.57
CA PHE A 14 -11.66 0.41 -14.08
C PHE A 14 -10.67 1.04 -15.06
N SER A 15 -11.14 1.97 -15.89
CA SER A 15 -10.40 2.54 -17.02
C SER A 15 -10.00 3.99 -16.79
N ILE A 16 -8.78 4.32 -17.18
CA ILE A 16 -8.17 5.64 -17.08
C ILE A 16 -7.71 6.06 -18.47
N SER A 17 -8.18 7.21 -18.94
CA SER A 17 -7.85 7.79 -20.25
C SER A 17 -7.72 9.31 -20.17
N ASN A 18 -7.32 9.98 -21.26
CA ASN A 18 -7.22 11.44 -21.34
C ASN A 18 -6.47 12.07 -20.15
N PHE A 19 -5.24 11.61 -19.93
CA PHE A 19 -4.35 12.04 -18.85
C PHE A 19 -3.06 12.62 -19.43
N ASP A 20 -2.35 13.39 -18.61
CA ASP A 20 -1.02 13.89 -18.94
C ASP A 20 0.01 12.74 -18.90
N LEU A 21 0.98 12.73 -19.82
CA LEU A 21 2.00 11.69 -19.93
C LEU A 21 2.77 11.46 -18.62
N LYS A 22 2.88 12.47 -17.74
CA LYS A 22 3.50 12.32 -16.42
C LYS A 22 2.86 11.25 -15.52
N TYR A 23 1.62 10.83 -15.81
CA TYR A 23 0.93 9.79 -15.04
C TYR A 23 1.24 8.36 -15.51
N GLN A 24 1.88 8.17 -16.67
CA GLN A 24 2.12 6.82 -17.22
C GLN A 24 2.93 5.93 -16.29
N GLU A 25 4.01 6.46 -15.69
CA GLU A 25 4.83 5.70 -14.75
C GLU A 25 4.10 5.39 -13.45
N ILE A 26 3.13 6.22 -13.06
CA ILE A 26 2.30 6.00 -11.87
C ILE A 26 1.35 4.81 -12.10
N PHE A 27 0.70 4.76 -13.27
CA PHE A 27 -0.19 3.64 -13.60
C PHE A 27 0.57 2.31 -13.71
N LYS A 28 1.77 2.33 -14.31
CA LYS A 28 2.66 1.16 -14.35
C LYS A 28 3.10 0.72 -12.95
N MET A 29 3.47 1.67 -12.08
CA MET A 29 3.81 1.39 -10.68
C MET A 29 2.64 0.73 -9.94
N CYS A 30 1.41 1.13 -10.25
CA CYS A 30 0.19 0.52 -9.69
C CYS A 30 -0.28 -0.73 -10.46
N PHE A 31 0.50 -1.28 -11.40
CA PHE A 31 0.18 -2.49 -12.16
C PHE A 31 -1.12 -2.41 -13.00
N TYR A 32 -1.43 -1.24 -13.55
CA TYR A 32 -2.48 -1.13 -14.56
C TYR A 32 -1.99 -1.71 -15.89
N SER A 33 -2.85 -2.49 -16.55
CA SER A 33 -2.63 -2.91 -17.94
C SER A 33 -2.84 -1.73 -18.89
N GLU A 34 -2.18 -1.74 -20.04
CA GLU A 34 -2.31 -0.68 -21.05
C GLU A 34 -2.79 -1.27 -22.37
N SER A 35 -3.75 -0.59 -22.99
CA SER A 35 -4.18 -0.87 -24.36
C SER A 35 -4.70 0.39 -25.03
N ASN A 36 -4.15 0.73 -26.20
CA ASN A 36 -4.59 1.83 -27.05
C ASN A 36 -4.70 3.18 -26.30
N GLY A 37 -3.75 3.47 -25.41
CA GLY A 37 -3.72 4.71 -24.63
C GLY A 37 -4.68 4.74 -23.43
N VAL A 38 -5.26 3.58 -23.07
CA VAL A 38 -6.12 3.41 -21.89
C VAL A 38 -5.42 2.49 -20.91
N TYR A 39 -5.32 2.94 -19.66
CA TYR A 39 -4.86 2.11 -18.55
C TYR A 39 -6.04 1.50 -17.81
N TYR A 40 -6.00 0.21 -17.50
CA TYR A 40 -7.13 -0.45 -16.87
C TYR A 40 -6.74 -1.58 -15.89
N LYS A 41 -7.68 -1.87 -14.98
CA LYS A 41 -7.71 -3.08 -14.14
C LYS A 41 -9.10 -3.68 -14.17
N ASP A 42 -9.16 -5.01 -14.10
CA ASP A 42 -10.40 -5.76 -14.09
C ASP A 42 -10.57 -6.47 -12.74
N PHE A 43 -11.76 -6.40 -12.18
CA PHE A 43 -12.13 -7.09 -10.95
C PHE A 43 -13.44 -7.87 -11.13
N SER A 44 -13.73 -8.81 -10.24
CA SER A 44 -15.01 -9.53 -10.25
C SER A 44 -16.17 -8.62 -9.83
N VAL A 45 -17.32 -8.72 -10.49
CA VAL A 45 -18.56 -8.07 -10.02
C VAL A 45 -19.13 -8.75 -8.77
N ASP A 46 -18.74 -9.99 -8.48
CA ASP A 46 -19.20 -10.74 -7.31
C ASP A 46 -18.45 -10.33 -6.02
N TYR A 47 -17.52 -9.38 -6.11
CA TYR A 47 -16.85 -8.86 -4.92
C TYR A 47 -17.86 -8.12 -4.04
N GLN A 48 -17.95 -8.52 -2.76
CA GLN A 48 -19.00 -8.07 -1.84
C GLN A 48 -19.16 -6.56 -1.70
N TYR A 49 -18.09 -5.78 -1.91
CA TYR A 49 -18.09 -4.32 -1.81
C TYR A 49 -17.88 -3.62 -3.16
N ILE A 50 -18.17 -4.27 -4.28
CA ILE A 50 -17.80 -3.73 -5.60
C ILE A 50 -18.44 -2.37 -5.91
N ASP A 51 -19.66 -2.13 -5.43
CA ASP A 51 -20.33 -0.83 -5.60
C ASP A 51 -19.62 0.28 -4.84
N ASN A 52 -19.14 0.00 -3.62
CA ASN A 52 -18.34 0.95 -2.85
C ASN A 52 -17.01 1.23 -3.55
N VAL A 53 -16.33 0.17 -4.00
CA VAL A 53 -15.06 0.28 -4.75
C VAL A 53 -15.23 1.15 -5.99
N ARG A 54 -16.28 0.88 -6.79
CA ARG A 54 -16.62 1.66 -7.99
C ARG A 54 -16.80 3.13 -7.64
N LYS A 55 -17.68 3.42 -6.69
CA LYS A 55 -18.00 4.78 -6.24
C LYS A 55 -16.73 5.50 -5.76
N ASN A 56 -15.93 4.85 -4.93
CA ASN A 56 -14.73 5.44 -4.36
C ASN A 56 -13.65 5.69 -5.40
N PHE A 57 -13.50 4.80 -6.38
CA PHE A 57 -12.58 5.00 -7.49
C PHE A 57 -12.97 6.21 -8.34
N GLU A 58 -14.24 6.33 -8.71
CA GLU A 58 -14.74 7.48 -9.48
C GLU A 58 -14.56 8.80 -8.71
N LEU A 59 -14.72 8.78 -7.39
CA LEU A 59 -14.56 9.96 -6.53
C LEU A 59 -13.10 10.32 -6.27
N SER A 60 -12.23 9.34 -6.03
CA SER A 60 -10.93 9.57 -5.38
C SER A 60 -9.71 9.23 -6.23
N ALA A 61 -9.86 8.48 -7.33
CA ALA A 61 -8.71 7.98 -8.09
C ALA A 61 -7.80 9.10 -8.61
N VAL A 62 -8.39 10.21 -9.07
CA VAL A 62 -7.61 11.35 -9.58
C VAL A 62 -6.71 11.94 -8.49
N ASP A 63 -7.21 12.10 -7.26
CA ASP A 63 -6.42 12.64 -6.17
C ASP A 63 -5.40 11.63 -5.65
N MET A 64 -5.77 10.35 -5.57
CA MET A 64 -4.83 9.25 -5.30
C MET A 64 -3.65 9.28 -6.29
N PHE A 65 -3.90 9.40 -7.60
CA PHE A 65 -2.82 9.43 -8.59
C PHE A 65 -1.99 10.72 -8.55
N LYS A 66 -2.57 11.87 -8.19
CA LYS A 66 -1.79 13.09 -7.94
C LYS A 66 -0.82 12.89 -6.78
N GLN A 67 -1.29 12.29 -5.69
CA GLN A 67 -0.48 11.99 -4.51
C GLN A 67 0.66 11.03 -4.87
N LEU A 68 0.35 9.90 -5.52
CA LEU A 68 1.37 8.94 -5.95
C LEU A 68 2.45 9.56 -6.85
N GLY A 69 2.08 10.57 -7.64
CA GLY A 69 3.00 11.34 -8.49
C GLY A 69 3.74 12.47 -7.79
N TYR A 70 3.51 12.70 -6.49
CA TYR A 70 3.95 13.89 -5.76
C TYR A 70 3.51 15.22 -6.41
N PHE A 71 2.41 15.21 -7.16
CA PHE A 71 1.80 16.41 -7.73
C PHE A 71 0.89 17.12 -6.72
N SER A 72 0.58 16.46 -5.61
CA SER A 72 -0.12 17.00 -4.45
C SER A 72 0.52 16.48 -3.17
N GLU A 73 0.23 17.15 -2.06
CA GLU A 73 0.62 16.71 -0.74
C GLU A 73 0.00 15.34 -0.39
N ILE A 74 0.75 14.55 0.37
CA ILE A 74 0.40 13.19 0.75
C ILE A 74 0.27 13.18 2.28
N PRO A 75 -0.95 13.28 2.82
CA PRO A 75 -1.19 13.37 4.26
C PRO A 75 -1.12 11.98 4.90
N TRP A 76 0.06 11.33 4.81
CA TRP A 76 0.25 9.95 5.22
C TRP A 76 0.15 9.76 6.75
N GLU A 77 0.56 10.76 7.56
CA GLU A 77 0.40 10.71 9.02
C GLU A 77 -1.08 10.68 9.39
N ASP A 78 -1.87 11.61 8.86
CA ASP A 78 -3.32 11.64 9.05
C ASP A 78 -4.00 10.34 8.60
N ALA A 79 -3.58 9.80 7.46
CA ALA A 79 -4.12 8.56 6.91
C ALA A 79 -3.79 7.35 7.79
N LEU A 80 -2.56 7.24 8.27
CA LEU A 80 -2.12 6.19 9.20
C LEU A 80 -2.84 6.30 10.54
N LYS A 81 -3.00 7.51 11.07
CA LYS A 81 -3.76 7.75 12.30
C LYS A 81 -5.21 7.30 12.17
N LEU A 82 -5.88 7.66 11.08
CA LEU A 82 -7.26 7.23 10.82
C LEU A 82 -7.36 5.71 10.65
N PHE A 83 -6.36 5.09 10.01
CA PHE A 83 -6.29 3.63 9.94
C PHE A 83 -6.21 3.01 11.33
N CYS A 84 -5.28 3.46 12.18
CA CYS A 84 -5.12 2.99 13.55
C CYS A 84 -6.41 3.16 14.39
N GLN A 85 -7.04 4.33 14.33
CA GLN A 85 -8.31 4.60 15.03
C GLN A 85 -9.44 3.65 14.58
N LYS A 86 -9.45 3.29 13.30
CA LYS A 86 -10.54 2.50 12.72
C LYS A 86 -10.42 1.01 13.02
N ILE A 87 -9.21 0.52 13.31
CA ILE A 87 -8.95 -0.85 13.76
C ILE A 87 -8.82 -0.98 15.28
N GLU A 88 -8.86 0.14 16.01
CA GLU A 88 -8.75 0.14 17.46
C GLU A 88 -9.87 -0.69 18.11
N GLY A 89 -9.51 -1.55 19.06
CA GLY A 89 -10.43 -2.46 19.71
C GLY A 89 -10.71 -3.76 18.95
N TYR A 90 -10.16 -3.94 17.75
CA TYR A 90 -10.20 -5.19 17.00
C TYR A 90 -8.88 -5.97 17.14
N ASP A 91 -8.97 -7.29 17.23
CA ASP A 91 -7.80 -8.19 17.26
C ASP A 91 -7.31 -8.44 15.83
N ILE A 92 -6.58 -7.48 15.26
CA ILE A 92 -6.01 -7.54 13.91
C ILE A 92 -4.49 -7.65 14.00
N ASP A 93 -3.93 -8.71 13.42
CA ASP A 93 -2.49 -8.91 13.37
C ASP A 93 -1.89 -8.17 12.16
N TRP A 94 -1.55 -6.88 12.34
CA TRP A 94 -0.97 -6.02 11.30
C TRP A 94 0.40 -5.41 11.65
N TRP A 95 1.20 -5.08 10.63
CA TRP A 95 2.40 -4.26 10.80
C TRP A 95 2.59 -3.28 9.64
N LEU A 96 3.23 -2.15 9.94
CA LEU A 96 3.56 -1.11 8.96
C LEU A 96 4.94 -1.41 8.36
N THR A 97 5.07 -1.29 7.04
CA THR A 97 6.34 -1.45 6.33
C THR A 97 6.62 -0.26 5.40
N GLY A 98 7.65 -0.37 4.57
CA GLY A 98 7.99 0.63 3.56
C GLY A 98 8.42 1.98 4.14
N SER A 99 8.23 3.06 3.36
CA SER A 99 8.76 4.38 3.73
C SER A 99 8.12 4.98 4.98
N CYS A 100 6.84 4.68 5.25
CA CYS A 100 6.18 5.17 6.46
C CYS A 100 6.84 4.59 7.72
N ALA A 101 7.17 3.29 7.74
CA ALA A 101 7.89 2.66 8.85
C ALA A 101 9.28 3.28 9.11
N SER A 102 9.98 3.74 8.07
CA SER A 102 11.23 4.49 8.21
C SER A 102 10.97 5.90 8.79
N CYS A 103 9.91 6.58 8.34
CA CYS A 103 9.56 7.92 8.83
C CYS A 103 9.19 7.91 10.31
N LEU A 104 8.51 6.87 10.79
CA LEU A 104 8.21 6.71 12.23
C LEU A 104 9.47 6.62 13.11
N ARG A 105 10.63 6.28 12.54
CA ARG A 105 11.94 6.34 13.22
C ARG A 105 12.59 7.73 13.19
N GLY A 106 11.98 8.71 12.54
CA GLY A 106 12.58 10.03 12.32
C GLY A 106 13.52 10.09 11.11
N ILE A 107 13.52 9.08 10.23
CA ILE A 107 14.29 9.13 8.98
C ILE A 107 13.52 10.00 7.98
N PRO A 108 14.12 11.08 7.43
CA PRO A 108 13.40 12.06 6.61
C PRO A 108 13.19 11.56 5.17
N LEU A 109 12.37 10.52 5.00
CA LEU A 109 11.91 10.04 3.70
C LEU A 109 10.62 10.75 3.29
N LYS A 110 10.25 10.58 2.01
CA LYS A 110 8.95 11.01 1.48
C LYS A 110 8.15 9.76 1.08
N PRO A 111 7.17 9.33 1.90
CA PRO A 111 6.22 8.28 1.51
C PRO A 111 5.33 8.75 0.35
N HIS A 112 4.89 7.82 -0.49
CA HIS A 112 3.83 8.07 -1.49
C HIS A 112 2.52 7.35 -1.15
N ASP A 113 2.61 6.40 -0.23
CA ASP A 113 1.61 5.44 0.20
C ASP A 113 1.99 4.92 1.60
N ILE A 114 1.06 4.16 2.17
CA ILE A 114 1.21 3.47 3.43
C ILE A 114 1.12 1.97 3.13
N ASP A 115 2.21 1.23 3.39
CA ASP A 115 2.27 -0.21 3.17
C ASP A 115 1.91 -0.95 4.46
N ILE A 116 0.76 -1.65 4.46
CA ILE A 116 0.27 -2.40 5.62
C ILE A 116 0.20 -3.88 5.27
N MET A 117 0.89 -4.67 6.10
CA MET A 117 0.80 -6.12 6.06
C MET A 117 -0.16 -6.61 7.14
N VAL A 118 -0.98 -7.61 6.81
CA VAL A 118 -1.92 -8.26 7.74
C VAL A 118 -1.83 -9.79 7.64
N ASP A 119 -2.43 -10.49 8.59
CA ASP A 119 -2.70 -11.93 8.44
C ASP A 119 -3.93 -12.14 7.55
N SER A 120 -3.92 -13.11 6.64
CA SER A 120 -5.07 -13.31 5.73
C SER A 120 -6.37 -13.68 6.44
N LYS A 121 -6.29 -14.21 7.67
CA LYS A 121 -7.47 -14.45 8.52
C LYS A 121 -8.26 -13.17 8.81
N ASP A 122 -7.59 -12.01 8.80
CA ASP A 122 -8.16 -10.72 9.17
C ASP A 122 -8.69 -9.92 7.97
N ILE A 123 -8.50 -10.41 6.74
CA ILE A 123 -8.89 -9.69 5.51
C ILE A 123 -10.39 -9.37 5.49
N HIS A 124 -11.25 -10.32 5.84
CA HIS A 124 -12.69 -10.06 5.89
C HIS A 124 -13.05 -8.94 6.88
N LEU A 125 -12.35 -8.86 8.01
CA LEU A 125 -12.58 -7.79 8.97
C LEU A 125 -12.07 -6.44 8.44
N ILE A 126 -10.90 -6.41 7.80
CA ILE A 126 -10.38 -5.21 7.12
C ILE A 126 -11.37 -4.72 6.05
N GLU A 127 -11.85 -5.60 5.18
CA GLU A 127 -12.82 -5.25 4.15
C GLU A 127 -14.10 -4.67 4.76
N ASN A 128 -14.63 -5.28 5.83
CA ASN A 128 -15.82 -4.80 6.51
C ASN A 128 -15.61 -3.42 7.13
N LEU A 129 -14.49 -3.22 7.84
CA LEU A 129 -14.18 -1.95 8.49
C LEU A 129 -14.01 -0.85 7.45
N PHE A 130 -13.28 -1.12 6.37
CA PHE A 130 -12.90 -0.14 5.37
C PHE A 130 -13.76 -0.17 4.11
N ALA A 131 -14.94 -0.80 4.14
CA ALA A 131 -15.80 -0.98 2.98
C ALA A 131 -16.08 0.34 2.23
N GLU A 132 -16.25 1.45 2.95
CA GLU A 132 -16.49 2.78 2.39
C GLU A 132 -15.23 3.49 1.87
N TYR A 133 -14.05 2.90 2.03
CA TYR A 133 -12.76 3.47 1.63
C TYR A 133 -11.98 2.58 0.66
N LEU A 134 -12.45 1.36 0.38
CA LEU A 134 -11.86 0.50 -0.63
C LEU A 134 -11.92 1.19 -2.00
N ILE A 135 -10.78 1.24 -2.68
CA ILE A 135 -10.64 1.82 -4.03
C ILE A 135 -10.16 0.79 -5.06
N GLU A 136 -9.51 -0.29 -4.59
CA GLU A 136 -9.33 -1.53 -5.33
C GLU A 136 -9.72 -2.69 -4.39
N PRO A 137 -10.44 -3.72 -4.89
CA PRO A 137 -10.79 -4.91 -4.09
C PRO A 137 -9.56 -5.59 -3.51
N ILE A 138 -9.67 -6.15 -2.31
CA ILE A 138 -8.62 -7.01 -1.75
C ILE A 138 -8.82 -8.43 -2.29
N VAL A 139 -7.92 -8.87 -3.17
CA VAL A 139 -8.07 -10.11 -3.94
C VAL A 139 -6.85 -10.98 -3.80
N ASN A 140 -7.06 -12.29 -3.94
CA ASN A 140 -5.96 -13.25 -4.01
C ASN A 140 -5.06 -12.93 -5.22
N THR A 141 -3.75 -12.85 -5.01
CA THR A 141 -2.80 -12.48 -6.08
C THR A 141 -2.24 -13.70 -6.82
N GLY A 142 -2.68 -14.91 -6.49
CA GLY A 142 -2.09 -16.15 -7.02
C GLY A 142 -0.67 -16.42 -6.50
N GLY A 143 -0.28 -15.80 -5.38
CA GLY A 143 1.04 -15.98 -4.77
C GLY A 143 2.16 -15.16 -5.42
N TRP A 144 1.84 -13.98 -5.98
CA TRP A 144 2.83 -13.12 -6.63
C TRP A 144 3.92 -12.65 -5.65
N LEU A 145 3.53 -11.92 -4.60
CA LEU A 145 4.42 -11.50 -3.49
C LEU A 145 3.75 -11.71 -2.12
N THR A 146 2.44 -11.90 -2.12
CA THR A 146 1.58 -11.90 -0.94
C THR A 146 0.35 -12.72 -1.30
N LYS A 147 -0.37 -13.31 -0.35
CA LYS A 147 -1.60 -14.06 -0.66
C LYS A 147 -2.69 -13.15 -1.21
N ASP A 148 -3.03 -12.06 -0.52
CA ASP A 148 -4.08 -11.13 -0.92
C ASP A 148 -3.53 -9.69 -1.00
N PHE A 149 -4.02 -8.91 -1.96
CA PHE A 149 -3.65 -7.51 -2.13
C PHE A 149 -4.86 -6.66 -2.54
N GLY A 150 -4.98 -5.47 -1.96
CA GLY A 150 -5.94 -4.46 -2.40
C GLY A 150 -5.56 -3.08 -1.89
N VAL A 151 -6.43 -2.11 -2.16
CA VAL A 151 -6.11 -0.70 -1.92
C VAL A 151 -7.26 -0.01 -1.22
N ILE A 152 -6.93 0.69 -0.15
CA ILE A 152 -7.80 1.63 0.55
C ILE A 152 -7.33 3.05 0.23
N PHE A 153 -8.27 3.98 0.06
CA PHE A 153 -7.97 5.40 0.01
C PHE A 153 -8.61 6.13 1.19
N LEU A 154 -7.77 6.48 2.16
CA LEU A 154 -8.17 7.14 3.41
C LEU A 154 -7.28 8.35 3.62
N LYS A 155 -7.60 9.47 2.94
CA LYS A 155 -6.74 10.66 2.75
C LYS A 155 -5.44 10.42 1.97
N ALA A 156 -4.82 9.26 2.12
CA ALA A 156 -3.70 8.77 1.32
C ALA A 156 -3.96 7.31 0.89
N ARG A 157 -3.20 6.84 -0.09
CA ARG A 157 -3.23 5.43 -0.52
C ARG A 157 -2.66 4.53 0.59
N ILE A 158 -3.42 3.50 0.94
CA ILE A 158 -3.01 2.43 1.85
C ILE A 158 -3.07 1.12 1.08
N ASP A 159 -1.92 0.49 0.90
CA ASP A 159 -1.80 -0.83 0.31
C ASP A 159 -1.96 -1.88 1.42
N ILE A 160 -2.96 -2.75 1.25
CA ILE A 160 -3.20 -3.87 2.17
C ILE A 160 -2.69 -5.13 1.50
N ALA A 161 -1.77 -5.83 2.16
CA ALA A 161 -1.19 -7.07 1.70
C ALA A 161 -1.23 -8.15 2.80
N SER A 162 -1.56 -9.40 2.48
CA SER A 162 -1.62 -10.49 3.46
C SER A 162 -0.61 -11.61 3.19
N ASP A 163 -0.09 -12.23 4.24
CA ASP A 163 0.73 -13.46 4.16
C ASP A 163 1.85 -13.38 3.09
N PRO A 164 2.97 -12.70 3.40
CA PRO A 164 4.07 -12.53 2.46
C PRO A 164 4.71 -13.86 2.07
N VAL A 165 5.08 -14.00 0.79
CA VAL A 165 5.72 -15.23 0.29
C VAL A 165 7.18 -15.34 0.74
N GLU A 166 7.69 -16.57 0.86
CA GLU A 166 9.07 -16.85 1.29
C GLU A 166 10.14 -16.24 0.37
N SER A 167 9.85 -16.06 -0.92
CA SER A 167 10.80 -15.50 -1.87
C SER A 167 11.17 -14.04 -1.58
N LEU A 168 10.37 -13.32 -0.77
CA LEU A 168 10.73 -11.99 -0.29
C LEU A 168 12.00 -12.02 0.57
N ASP A 169 12.27 -13.15 1.24
CA ASP A 169 13.48 -13.32 2.04
C ASP A 169 14.74 -13.65 1.23
N ILE A 170 14.60 -13.82 -0.10
CA ILE A 170 15.67 -14.25 -1.01
C ILE A 170 16.05 -13.09 -1.96
N PRO A 171 17.35 -12.82 -2.18
CA PRO A 171 18.53 -13.48 -1.60
C PRO A 171 18.86 -13.02 -0.18
N ILE A 172 18.31 -11.89 0.27
CA ILE A 172 18.55 -11.29 1.59
C ILE A 172 17.22 -10.75 2.11
N PRO A 173 16.78 -11.07 3.34
CA PRO A 173 15.50 -10.60 3.89
C PRO A 173 15.21 -9.10 3.74
N ILE A 174 13.94 -8.78 3.44
CA ILE A 174 13.42 -7.41 3.34
C ILE A 174 12.26 -7.16 4.30
N ASP A 175 11.83 -5.91 4.36
CA ASP A 175 10.94 -5.33 5.36
C ASP A 175 9.47 -5.79 5.30
N CYS A 176 9.08 -6.55 4.29
CA CYS A 176 7.73 -7.13 4.17
C CYS A 176 7.71 -8.67 4.13
N GLY A 177 8.86 -9.35 4.27
CA GLY A 177 8.95 -10.80 4.18
C GLY A 177 8.63 -11.57 5.48
N PRO A 178 8.65 -12.91 5.47
CA PRO A 178 8.45 -13.73 6.68
C PRO A 178 9.45 -13.43 7.82
N THR A 179 10.70 -13.12 7.49
CA THR A 179 11.71 -12.71 8.48
C THR A 179 11.31 -11.40 9.18
N ALA A 180 10.71 -10.44 8.46
CA ALA A 180 10.17 -9.23 9.07
C ALA A 180 9.04 -9.56 10.04
N LYS A 181 8.04 -10.36 9.64
CA LYS A 181 6.90 -10.76 10.50
C LYS A 181 7.37 -11.38 11.84
N LYS A 182 8.46 -12.15 11.82
CA LYS A 182 9.01 -12.81 13.02
C LYS A 182 9.81 -11.89 13.95
N ASN A 183 10.28 -10.74 13.47
CA ASN A 183 11.23 -9.89 14.18
C ASN A 183 10.72 -8.45 14.32
N LEU A 184 9.41 -8.25 14.34
CA LEU A 184 8.82 -6.92 14.44
C LEU A 184 9.24 -6.20 15.72
N GLU A 185 9.56 -4.92 15.58
CA GLU A 185 9.81 -3.97 16.65
C GLU A 185 8.54 -3.14 16.88
N THR A 186 8.37 -2.59 18.09
CA THR A 186 7.25 -1.69 18.40
C THR A 186 7.77 -0.26 18.57
N ILE A 187 7.13 0.70 17.90
CA ILE A 187 7.33 2.15 18.11
C ILE A 187 6.05 2.75 18.64
N HIS A 188 6.19 3.60 19.65
CA HIS A 188 5.10 4.44 20.14
C HIS A 188 5.01 5.72 19.28
N TRP A 189 3.89 5.92 18.59
CA TRP A 189 3.66 7.06 17.72
C TRP A 189 2.22 7.57 17.87
N GLU A 190 2.07 8.87 18.21
CA GLU A 190 0.78 9.53 18.41
C GLU A 190 -0.23 8.80 19.33
N GLY A 191 0.27 8.08 20.34
CA GLY A 191 -0.58 7.30 21.25
C GLY A 191 -0.87 5.87 20.79
N PHE A 192 -0.37 5.46 19.63
CA PHE A 192 -0.50 4.11 19.09
C PHE A 192 0.82 3.34 19.20
N ASP A 193 0.74 2.05 19.52
CA ASP A 193 1.86 1.13 19.43
C ASP A 193 1.86 0.48 18.04
N ILE A 194 2.81 0.88 17.20
CA ILE A 194 2.92 0.43 15.81
C ILE A 194 4.04 -0.59 15.69
N ARG A 195 3.69 -1.78 15.21
CA ARG A 195 4.67 -2.82 14.85
C ARG A 195 5.26 -2.54 13.47
N ILE A 196 6.58 -2.69 13.38
CA ILE A 196 7.37 -2.35 12.19
C ILE A 196 8.56 -3.29 12.06
N PRO A 197 9.07 -3.53 10.84
CA PRO A 197 10.22 -4.38 10.61
C PRO A 197 11.51 -3.75 11.15
N PRO A 198 12.52 -4.56 11.51
CA PRO A 198 13.85 -4.06 11.85
C PRO A 198 14.43 -3.18 10.76
N LEU A 199 15.15 -2.14 11.15
CA LEU A 199 15.65 -1.12 10.22
C LEU A 199 16.61 -1.71 9.16
N GLU A 200 17.35 -2.75 9.49
CA GLU A 200 18.22 -3.46 8.54
C GLU A 200 17.44 -4.06 7.36
N LEU A 201 16.23 -4.59 7.60
CA LEU A 201 15.39 -5.14 6.54
C LEU A 201 14.88 -4.06 5.60
N GLN A 202 14.58 -2.86 6.12
CA GLN A 202 14.21 -1.70 5.32
C GLN A 202 15.40 -1.20 4.47
N LEU A 203 16.63 -1.25 5.03
CA LEU A 203 17.85 -0.97 4.26
C LEU A 203 18.02 -1.97 3.11
N ASN A 204 17.80 -3.27 3.36
CA ASN A 204 17.89 -4.32 2.35
C ASN A 204 16.87 -4.12 1.22
N ALA A 205 15.64 -3.75 1.56
CA ALA A 205 14.59 -3.43 0.57
C ALA A 205 15.04 -2.29 -0.37
N ASN A 206 15.60 -1.22 0.20
CA ASN A 206 16.08 -0.07 -0.58
C ASN A 206 17.34 -0.40 -1.40
N LYS A 207 18.26 -1.22 -0.87
CA LYS A 207 19.42 -1.76 -1.61
C LYS A 207 18.98 -2.60 -2.81
N ARG A 208 18.05 -3.54 -2.60
CA ARG A 208 17.48 -4.41 -3.65
C ARG A 208 16.83 -3.58 -4.77
N ARG A 209 16.13 -2.49 -4.41
CA ARG A 209 15.48 -1.57 -5.36
C ARG A 209 16.40 -0.46 -5.87
N LYS A 210 17.68 -0.45 -5.51
CA LYS A 210 18.70 0.54 -5.91
C LYS A 210 18.31 2.00 -5.61
N ARG A 211 17.61 2.24 -4.49
CA ARG A 211 17.14 3.57 -4.08
C ARG A 211 18.23 4.33 -3.31
N VAL A 212 19.29 4.74 -4.03
CA VAL A 212 20.55 5.29 -3.45
C VAL A 212 20.34 6.39 -2.43
N ASP A 213 19.43 7.35 -2.68
CA ASP A 213 19.19 8.46 -1.76
C ASP A 213 18.56 7.99 -0.43
N ARG A 214 17.64 7.03 -0.50
CA ARG A 214 17.02 6.44 0.70
C ARG A 214 18.04 5.61 1.49
N ILE A 215 18.90 4.86 0.80
CA ILE A 215 19.98 4.07 1.41
C ILE A 215 20.88 4.97 2.26
N LYS A 216 21.33 6.11 1.72
CA LYS A 216 22.19 7.06 2.45
C LYS A 216 21.53 7.59 3.73
N LEU A 217 20.24 7.93 3.66
CA LEU A 217 19.50 8.44 4.82
C LEU A 217 19.37 7.38 5.91
N ILE A 218 19.06 6.13 5.53
CA ILE A 218 18.96 5.02 6.47
C ILE A 218 20.33 4.69 7.09
N GLU A 219 21.40 4.62 6.29
CA GLU A 219 22.76 4.35 6.78
C GLU A 219 23.26 5.46 7.71
N SER A 220 22.96 6.73 7.40
CA SER A 220 23.28 7.88 8.27
C SER A 220 22.55 7.79 9.61
N TYR A 221 21.27 7.43 9.60
CA TYR A 221 20.50 7.22 10.82
C TYR A 221 21.08 6.08 11.67
N ILE A 222 21.41 4.93 11.06
CA ILE A 222 22.05 3.79 11.73
C ILE A 222 23.37 4.21 12.38
N ALA A 223 24.18 5.03 11.71
CA ALA A 223 25.43 5.53 12.27
C ALA A 223 25.23 6.51 13.44
N SER A 224 24.09 7.22 13.48
CA SER A 224 23.80 8.19 14.54
C SER A 224 23.31 7.58 15.86
N ILE A 225 22.86 6.32 15.83
CA ILE A 225 22.35 5.59 17.00
C ILE A 225 23.35 4.56 17.55
N LYS A 226 24.54 4.46 16.95
CA LYS A 226 25.67 3.63 17.43
C LYS A 226 26.63 4.48 18.24
#